data_AF-A0A5C7FI64-F1
#
_entry.id   AF-A0A5C7FI64-F1
#
_cell.length_a   1.000
_cell.length_b   1.000
_cell.length_c   1.000
_cell.angle_alpha   90.00
_cell.angle_beta   90.00
_cell.angle_gamma   90.00
#
_symmetry.space_group_name_H-M   'P 1'
#
loop_
_entity.id
_entity.type
_entity.pdbx_description
1 polymer ?
#
loop_
_entity_poly.entity_id
_entity_poly.type
_entity_poly.pdbx_seq_one_letter_code
_entity_poly.pdbx_strand_id
1 'polypeptide(L)'
;MKKNKIVNPGGVNGLGESLVNMNSQSFKALKDAIVNHNKSQTESAIVENKIISLRFQMESYLSDNDNTDIIPAGSFIEKLLKATGISKKRFSEYIDYDYSNLIATLKGRRKINPDLAIKTGKIFSISPVIWLHIESKNELSAYMRSSASYEEYSLLELIE
;
A
#
# COMPACT_ATOMS: atom_id res chain seq x y z
N MET A 1 -13.69 39.38 -16.57
CA MET A 1 -12.77 38.29 -16.94
C MET A 1 -12.64 37.35 -15.73
N LYS A 2 -13.12 36.11 -15.84
CA LYS A 2 -13.02 35.13 -14.72
C LYS A 2 -11.58 34.60 -14.68
N LYS A 3 -10.88 34.79 -13.56
CA LYS A 3 -9.55 34.21 -13.32
C LYS A 3 -9.70 32.69 -13.22
N ASN A 4 -8.99 31.96 -14.08
CA ASN A 4 -8.91 30.50 -13.99
C ASN A 4 -8.20 30.12 -12.70
N LYS A 5 -8.88 29.33 -11.85
CA LYS A 5 -8.34 28.79 -10.61
C LYS A 5 -7.45 27.60 -10.97
N ILE A 6 -6.13 27.75 -10.81
CA ILE A 6 -5.18 26.65 -11.01
C ILE A 6 -5.37 25.68 -9.83
N VAL A 7 -5.86 24.48 -10.12
CA VAL A 7 -6.24 23.47 -9.10
C VAL A 7 -5.05 22.62 -8.66
N ASN A 8 -3.96 22.57 -9.44
CA ASN A 8 -2.74 21.85 -9.06
C ASN A 8 -1.49 22.38 -9.81
N PRO A 9 -0.68 23.27 -9.20
CA PRO A 9 0.47 23.87 -9.87
C PRO A 9 1.65 22.92 -10.13
N GLY A 10 1.62 21.69 -9.56
CA GLY A 10 2.63 20.64 -9.77
C GLY A 10 2.11 19.39 -10.48
N GLY A 11 0.87 19.41 -10.99
CA GLY A 11 0.32 18.29 -11.74
C GLY A 11 0.89 18.25 -13.15
N VAL A 12 1.22 17.06 -13.65
CA VAL A 12 1.44 16.86 -15.09
C VAL A 12 0.12 17.17 -15.78
N ASN A 13 0.05 18.28 -16.52
CA ASN A 13 -1.08 18.53 -17.41
C ASN A 13 -1.02 17.47 -18.51
N GLY A 14 -1.75 16.38 -18.34
CA GLY A 14 -1.98 15.43 -19.43
C GLY A 14 -2.55 16.20 -20.62
N LEU A 15 -2.21 15.78 -21.84
CA LEU A 15 -2.64 16.45 -23.09
C LEU A 15 -4.17 16.57 -23.25
N GLY A 16 -4.96 15.99 -22.35
CA GLY A 16 -6.42 15.85 -22.50
C GLY A 16 -6.82 14.84 -23.57
N GLU A 17 -5.87 14.39 -24.37
CA GLU A 17 -6.02 13.39 -25.42
C GLU A 17 -5.63 12.02 -24.87
N SER A 18 -6.51 11.04 -25.06
CA SER A 18 -6.22 9.66 -24.67
C SER A 18 -5.19 9.08 -25.64
N LEU A 19 -3.99 8.72 -25.14
CA LEU A 19 -2.96 8.02 -25.92
C LEU A 19 -3.44 6.65 -26.45
N VAL A 20 -4.57 6.15 -25.93
CA VAL A 20 -5.17 4.86 -26.27
C VAL A 20 -6.55 5.08 -26.87
N ASN A 21 -6.75 4.63 -28.11
CA ASN A 21 -8.07 4.64 -28.73
C ASN A 21 -8.96 3.54 -28.12
N MET A 22 -9.72 3.89 -27.09
CA MET A 22 -10.65 2.97 -26.40
C MET A 22 -11.83 2.51 -27.27
N ASN A 23 -12.10 3.20 -28.38
CA ASN A 23 -13.16 2.84 -29.33
C ASN A 23 -12.69 1.87 -30.41
N SER A 24 -11.37 1.66 -30.52
CA SER A 24 -10.79 0.72 -31.47
C SER A 24 -11.28 -0.71 -31.24
N GLN A 25 -11.39 -1.47 -32.33
CA GLN A 25 -11.80 -2.87 -32.27
C GLN A 25 -10.81 -3.71 -31.45
N SER A 26 -9.51 -3.42 -31.57
CA SER A 26 -8.45 -4.09 -30.81
C SER A 26 -8.57 -3.85 -29.31
N PHE A 27 -8.84 -2.62 -28.86
CA PHE A 27 -9.05 -2.33 -27.44
C PHE A 27 -10.29 -3.04 -26.90
N LYS A 28 -11.41 -3.01 -27.63
CA LYS A 28 -12.64 -3.73 -27.25
C LYS A 28 -12.40 -5.23 -27.15
N ALA A 29 -11.72 -5.82 -28.14
CA ALA A 29 -11.38 -7.24 -28.16
C ALA A 29 -10.48 -7.64 -26.97
N LEU A 30 -9.47 -6.83 -26.64
CA LEU A 30 -8.63 -7.05 -25.46
C LEU A 30 -9.45 -6.97 -24.17
N LYS A 31 -10.28 -5.94 -24.02
CA LYS A 31 -11.18 -5.79 -22.86
C LYS A 31 -12.09 -7.00 -22.70
N ASP A 32 -12.70 -7.47 -23.77
CA ASP A 32 -13.59 -8.64 -23.76
C ASP A 32 -12.82 -9.92 -23.40
N ALA A 33 -11.61 -10.09 -23.92
CA ALA A 33 -10.73 -11.21 -23.57
C ALA A 33 -10.39 -11.21 -22.08
N ILE A 34 -10.04 -10.05 -21.50
CA ILE A 34 -9.76 -9.90 -20.06
C ILE A 34 -11.00 -10.23 -19.24
N VAL A 35 -12.18 -9.72 -19.61
CA VAL A 35 -13.44 -9.97 -18.90
C VAL A 35 -13.81 -11.46 -18.96
N ASN A 36 -13.68 -12.09 -20.12
CA ASN A 36 -13.99 -13.51 -20.28
C ASN A 36 -13.02 -14.40 -19.51
N HIS A 37 -11.72 -14.06 -19.50
CA HIS A 37 -10.73 -14.76 -18.69
C HIS A 37 -11.04 -14.62 -17.20
N ASN A 38 -11.39 -13.41 -16.73
CA ASN A 38 -11.74 -13.19 -15.33
C ASN A 38 -12.96 -14.03 -14.89
N LYS A 39 -13.98 -14.16 -15.75
CA LYS A 39 -15.17 -14.99 -15.49
C LYS A 39 -14.86 -16.49 -15.37
N SER A 40 -13.79 -16.96 -16.00
CA SER A 40 -13.40 -18.38 -15.94
C SER A 40 -12.43 -18.69 -14.79
N GLN A 41 -12.06 -17.70 -13.98
CA GLN A 41 -11.15 -17.93 -12.84
C GLN A 41 -11.87 -18.61 -11.68
N THR A 42 -11.14 -19.46 -10.97
CA THR A 42 -11.62 -20.02 -9.70
C THR A 42 -11.61 -18.94 -8.61
N GLU A 43 -12.44 -19.11 -7.57
CA GLU A 43 -12.45 -18.19 -6.42
C GLU A 43 -11.07 -18.07 -5.77
N SER A 44 -10.34 -19.18 -5.64
CA SER A 44 -8.97 -19.20 -5.10
C SER A 44 -8.01 -18.35 -5.94
N ALA A 45 -8.06 -18.45 -7.27
CA ALA A 45 -7.20 -17.67 -8.15
C ALA A 45 -7.52 -16.16 -8.07
N ILE A 46 -8.80 -15.80 -7.93
CA ILE A 46 -9.22 -14.42 -7.72
C ILE A 46 -8.67 -13.87 -6.40
N VAL A 47 -8.75 -14.66 -5.33
CA VAL A 47 -8.21 -14.29 -4.01
C VAL A 47 -6.69 -14.13 -4.07
N GLU A 48 -5.98 -15.06 -4.70
CA GLU A 48 -4.53 -14.99 -4.89
C GLU A 48 -4.12 -13.73 -5.67
N ASN A 49 -4.81 -13.43 -6.77
CA ASN A 49 -4.56 -12.21 -7.55
C ASN A 49 -4.77 -10.93 -6.72
N LYS A 50 -5.76 -10.91 -5.81
CA LYS A 50 -5.95 -9.77 -4.89
C LYS A 50 -4.80 -9.65 -3.88
N ILE A 51 -4.29 -10.77 -3.36
CA ILE A 51 -3.14 -10.78 -2.44
C ILE A 51 -1.90 -10.25 -3.16
N ILE A 52 -1.63 -10.73 -4.38
CA ILE A 52 -0.51 -10.26 -5.22
C ILE A 52 -0.64 -8.76 -5.51
N SER A 53 -1.83 -8.29 -5.87
CA SER A 53 -2.08 -6.87 -6.09
C SER A 53 -1.78 -6.03 -4.84
N LEU A 54 -2.20 -6.50 -3.66
CA LEU A 54 -1.92 -5.82 -2.39
C LEU A 54 -0.43 -5.82 -2.05
N ARG A 55 0.28 -6.91 -2.33
CA ARG A 55 1.73 -6.97 -2.19
C ARG A 55 2.43 -5.93 -3.07
N PHE A 56 2.05 -5.81 -4.34
CA PHE A 56 2.62 -4.78 -5.22
C PHE A 56 2.32 -3.35 -4.75
N GLN A 57 1.13 -3.11 -4.18
CA GLN A 57 0.83 -1.82 -3.57
C GLN A 57 1.75 -1.51 -2.37
N MET A 58 2.07 -2.52 -1.55
CA MET A 58 3.00 -2.38 -0.43
C MET A 58 4.43 -2.09 -0.93
N GLU A 59 4.90 -2.80 -1.96
CA GLU A 59 6.22 -2.60 -2.55
C GLU A 59 6.33 -1.22 -3.23
N SER A 60 5.28 -0.79 -3.95
CA SER A 60 5.19 0.55 -4.53
C SER A 60 5.21 1.62 -3.44
N TYR A 61 4.47 1.41 -2.35
CA TYR A 61 4.48 2.33 -1.20
C TYR A 61 5.89 2.48 -0.61
N LEU A 62 6.63 1.38 -0.47
CA LEU A 62 8.01 1.42 0.02
C LEU A 62 8.97 2.12 -0.94
N SER A 63 8.78 1.93 -2.24
CA SER A 63 9.68 2.44 -3.28
C SER A 63 9.53 3.95 -3.55
N ASP A 64 8.41 4.54 -3.14
CA ASP A 64 8.08 5.95 -3.36
C ASP A 64 8.74 6.84 -2.30
N ASN A 65 10.00 7.22 -2.49
CA ASN A 65 10.79 7.95 -1.50
C ASN A 65 10.30 9.39 -1.23
N ASP A 66 9.62 9.99 -2.21
CA ASP A 66 9.13 11.38 -2.11
C ASP A 66 7.76 11.45 -1.41
N ASN A 67 7.04 10.33 -1.38
CA ASN A 67 5.76 10.25 -0.72
C ASN A 67 5.90 10.15 0.79
N THR A 68 5.45 11.19 1.46
CA THR A 68 5.47 11.29 2.93
C THR A 68 4.17 10.80 3.56
N ASP A 69 3.16 10.42 2.77
CA ASP A 69 1.88 9.95 3.30
C ASP A 69 2.06 8.67 4.09
N ILE A 70 1.45 8.64 5.28
CA ILE A 70 1.59 7.53 6.20
C ILE A 70 0.43 6.56 5.98
N ILE A 71 0.75 5.38 5.48
CA ILE A 71 -0.18 4.25 5.41
C ILE A 71 0.22 3.24 6.48
N PRO A 72 -0.59 3.05 7.56
CA PRO A 72 -0.25 2.09 8.61
C PRO A 72 -0.10 0.68 8.05
N ALA A 73 0.93 -0.05 8.47
CA ALA A 73 1.17 -1.41 7.99
C ALA A 73 -0.03 -2.34 8.28
N GLY A 74 -0.67 -2.18 9.44
CA GLY A 74 -1.88 -2.92 9.80
C GLY A 74 -3.07 -2.67 8.87
N SER A 75 -3.13 -1.54 8.16
CA SER A 75 -4.20 -1.28 7.19
C SER A 75 -4.13 -2.23 5.98
N PHE A 76 -2.93 -2.66 5.58
CA PHE A 76 -2.75 -3.67 4.54
C PHE A 76 -3.21 -5.06 5.00
N ILE A 77 -2.99 -5.41 6.28
CA ILE A 77 -3.58 -6.62 6.86
C ILE A 77 -5.10 -6.55 6.77
N GLU A 78 -5.71 -5.42 7.11
CA GLU A 78 -7.17 -5.27 6.98
C GLU A 78 -7.66 -5.45 5.53
N LYS A 79 -6.93 -4.91 4.54
CA LYS A 79 -7.23 -5.11 3.12
C LYS A 79 -7.12 -6.58 2.72
N LEU A 80 -6.10 -7.30 3.19
CA LEU A 80 -5.93 -8.74 2.93
C LEU A 80 -7.06 -9.56 3.53
N LEU A 81 -7.46 -9.28 4.77
CA LEU A 81 -8.60 -9.93 5.41
C LEU A 81 -9.91 -9.72 4.64
N LYS A 82 -10.14 -8.49 4.15
CA LYS A 82 -11.29 -8.20 3.28
C LYS A 82 -11.21 -8.95 1.95
N ALA A 83 -10.03 -9.01 1.33
CA ALA A 83 -9.82 -9.68 0.04
C ALA A 83 -10.04 -11.20 0.12
N THR A 84 -9.68 -11.81 1.25
CA THR A 84 -9.81 -13.25 1.53
C THR A 84 -11.14 -13.64 2.19
N GLY A 85 -11.95 -12.67 2.62
CA GLY A 85 -13.20 -12.93 3.36
C GLY A 85 -12.97 -13.42 4.80
N ILE A 86 -11.74 -13.36 5.31
CA ILE A 86 -11.41 -13.80 6.67
C ILE A 86 -11.85 -12.73 7.68
N SER A 87 -12.64 -13.12 8.68
CA SER A 87 -13.03 -12.20 9.74
C SER A 87 -11.85 -11.87 10.66
N LYS A 88 -11.83 -10.64 11.19
CA LYS A 88 -10.76 -10.18 12.11
C LYS A 88 -10.64 -11.08 13.35
N LYS A 89 -11.78 -11.54 13.88
CA LYS A 89 -11.85 -12.45 15.03
C LYS A 89 -11.26 -13.82 14.70
N ARG A 90 -11.65 -14.39 13.56
CA ARG A 90 -11.09 -15.68 13.12
C ARG A 90 -9.59 -15.59 12.90
N PHE A 91 -9.13 -14.48 12.31
CA PHE A 91 -7.71 -14.24 12.11
C PHE A 91 -6.95 -14.16 13.44
N SER A 92 -7.40 -13.34 14.39
CA SER A 92 -6.75 -13.20 15.70
C SER A 92 -6.65 -14.52 16.45
N GLU A 93 -7.72 -15.32 16.44
CA GLU A 93 -7.73 -16.65 17.06
C GLU A 93 -6.77 -17.61 16.36
N TYR A 94 -6.69 -17.57 15.03
CA TYR A 94 -5.83 -18.45 14.25
C TYR A 94 -4.33 -18.17 14.48
N ILE A 95 -3.96 -16.90 14.65
CA ILE A 95 -2.56 -16.50 14.84
C ILE A 95 -2.14 -16.40 16.31
N ASP A 96 -3.03 -16.79 17.23
CA ASP A 96 -2.85 -16.64 18.69
C ASP A 96 -2.39 -15.22 19.07
N TYR A 97 -3.19 -14.22 18.65
CA TYR A 97 -2.92 -12.82 18.92
C TYR A 97 -4.16 -12.17 19.51
N ASP A 98 -3.99 -11.36 20.55
CA ASP A 98 -5.11 -10.71 21.22
C ASP A 98 -5.94 -9.86 20.22
N TYR A 99 -7.25 -10.02 20.27
CA TYR A 99 -8.17 -9.35 19.34
C TYR A 99 -8.13 -7.83 19.49
N SER A 100 -8.02 -7.31 20.71
CA SER A 100 -7.96 -5.86 20.95
C SER A 100 -6.67 -5.27 20.39
N ASN A 101 -5.54 -5.96 20.59
CA ASN A 101 -4.25 -5.63 20.01
C ASN A 101 -4.28 -5.73 18.48
N LEU A 102 -4.97 -6.72 17.90
CA LEU A 102 -5.18 -6.78 16.46
C LEU A 102 -5.89 -5.51 15.98
N ILE A 103 -7.03 -5.16 16.57
CA ILE A 103 -7.80 -3.96 16.18
C ILE A 103 -6.99 -2.68 16.35
N ALA A 104 -6.17 -2.56 17.39
CA ALA A 104 -5.25 -1.44 17.54
C ALA A 104 -4.21 -1.40 16.42
N THR A 105 -3.64 -2.56 16.07
CA THR A 105 -2.65 -2.71 14.99
C THR A 105 -3.24 -2.36 13.63
N LEU A 106 -4.42 -2.90 13.29
CA LEU A 106 -5.12 -2.63 12.02
C LEU A 106 -5.41 -1.12 11.83
N LYS A 107 -5.67 -0.42 12.93
CA LYS A 107 -5.92 1.04 12.94
C LYS A 107 -4.66 1.90 13.04
N GLY A 108 -3.46 1.30 13.02
CA GLY A 108 -2.19 2.03 13.15
C GLY A 108 -1.91 2.60 14.54
N ARG A 109 -2.66 2.17 15.57
CA ARG A 109 -2.44 2.59 16.96
C ARG A 109 -1.40 1.74 17.68
N ARG A 110 -1.01 0.61 17.09
CA ARG A 110 0.05 -0.29 17.56
C ARG A 110 0.88 -0.72 16.34
N LYS A 111 2.20 -0.73 16.48
CA LYS A 111 3.11 -1.18 15.42
C LYS A 111 3.02 -2.69 15.23
N ILE A 112 3.24 -3.15 14.01
CA ILE A 112 3.47 -4.58 13.74
C ILE A 112 4.79 -4.99 14.38
N ASN A 113 4.77 -6.04 15.21
CA ASN A 113 5.97 -6.65 15.78
C ASN A 113 6.48 -7.78 14.87
N PRO A 114 7.73 -8.27 15.07
CA PRO A 114 8.29 -9.34 14.25
C PRO A 114 7.47 -10.64 14.25
N ASP A 115 6.89 -11.03 15.39
CA ASP A 115 6.03 -12.22 15.49
C ASP A 115 4.81 -12.12 14.55
N LEU A 116 4.08 -11.00 14.62
CA LEU A 116 2.93 -10.74 13.76
C LEU A 116 3.35 -10.66 12.29
N ALA A 117 4.49 -10.04 11.97
CA ALA A 117 5.02 -9.95 10.61
C ALA A 117 5.37 -11.33 10.01
N ILE A 118 5.94 -12.23 10.81
CA ILE A 118 6.24 -13.61 10.40
C ILE A 118 4.94 -14.38 10.17
N LYS A 119 3.98 -14.29 11.11
CA LYS A 119 2.68 -14.98 11.00
C LYS A 119 1.89 -14.50 9.78
N THR A 120 1.74 -13.19 9.60
CA THR A 120 1.05 -12.61 8.43
C THR A 120 1.78 -12.93 7.15
N GLY A 121 3.11 -12.83 7.15
CA GLY A 121 3.93 -13.12 5.97
C GLY A 121 3.79 -14.56 5.50
N LYS A 122 3.76 -15.52 6.44
CA LYS A 122 3.53 -16.94 6.13
C LYS A 122 2.11 -17.21 5.59
N ILE A 123 1.10 -16.53 6.12
CA ILE A 123 -0.31 -16.73 5.72
C ILE A 123 -0.59 -16.15 4.33
N PHE A 124 -0.05 -14.98 4.03
CA PHE A 124 -0.33 -14.25 2.78
C PHE A 124 0.80 -14.37 1.74
N SER A 125 1.83 -15.16 2.00
CA SER A 125 3.01 -15.30 1.13
C SER A 125 3.67 -13.95 0.81
N ILE A 126 3.76 -13.07 1.82
CA ILE A 126 4.39 -11.75 1.74
C ILE A 126 5.63 -11.77 2.63
N SER A 127 6.76 -11.24 2.15
CA SER A 127 7.99 -11.21 2.96
C SER A 127 7.76 -10.48 4.29
N PRO A 128 8.10 -11.09 5.46
CA PRO A 128 7.96 -10.45 6.76
C PRO A 128 8.65 -9.09 6.85
N VAL A 129 9.75 -8.94 6.11
CA VAL A 129 10.57 -7.72 6.04
C VAL A 129 9.76 -6.53 5.51
N ILE A 130 8.84 -6.75 4.56
CA ILE A 130 8.01 -5.69 3.99
C ILE A 130 7.19 -5.00 5.10
N TRP A 131 6.63 -5.76 6.03
CA TRP A 131 5.84 -5.18 7.14
C TRP A 131 6.67 -4.26 8.02
N LEU A 132 7.88 -4.68 8.37
CA LEU A 132 8.78 -3.91 9.22
C LEU A 132 9.31 -2.68 8.47
N HIS A 133 9.62 -2.81 7.18
CA HIS A 133 10.02 -1.67 6.35
C HIS A 133 8.92 -0.61 6.26
N ILE A 134 7.65 -1.00 6.18
CA ILE A 134 6.53 -0.05 6.17
C ILE A 134 6.50 0.72 7.50
N GLU A 135 6.64 0.04 8.63
CA GLU A 135 6.71 0.71 9.94
C GLU A 135 7.90 1.67 10.02
N SER A 136 9.10 1.24 9.63
CA SER A 136 10.30 2.10 9.63
C SER A 136 10.15 3.32 8.71
N LYS A 137 9.61 3.13 7.50
CA LYS A 137 9.30 4.24 6.59
C LYS A 137 8.34 5.23 7.24
N ASN A 138 7.24 4.74 7.80
CA ASN A 138 6.21 5.57 8.42
C ASN A 138 6.75 6.40 9.59
N GLU A 139 7.57 5.77 10.43
CA GLU A 139 8.22 6.44 11.55
C GLU A 139 9.13 7.57 11.06
N LEU A 140 9.99 7.29 10.08
CA LEU A 140 10.87 8.29 9.50
C LEU A 140 10.09 9.44 8.88
N SER A 141 9.05 9.15 8.08
CA SER A 141 8.18 10.17 7.48
C SER A 141 7.45 11.00 8.54
N ALA A 142 7.04 10.41 9.66
CA ALA A 142 6.43 11.13 10.76
C ALA A 142 7.42 12.10 11.43
N TYR A 143 8.66 11.65 11.68
CA TYR A 143 9.71 12.52 12.22
C TYR A 143 9.99 13.68 11.26
N MET A 144 10.29 13.40 9.99
CA MET A 144 10.57 14.42 8.97
C MET A 144 9.46 15.46 8.79
N ARG A 145 8.19 15.09 9.04
CA ARG A 145 7.05 16.03 9.01
C ARG A 145 6.94 16.89 10.28
N SER A 146 7.43 16.41 11.41
CA SER A 146 7.20 17.01 12.74
C SER A 146 8.36 17.86 13.26
N SER A 147 9.57 17.62 12.80
CA SER A 147 10.80 18.26 13.28
C SER A 147 11.23 19.46 12.44
N ALA A 148 11.95 20.38 13.09
CA ALA A 148 12.68 21.46 12.43
C ALA A 148 13.70 20.91 11.42
N SER A 149 14.12 21.76 10.48
CA SER A 149 15.05 21.43 9.39
C SER A 149 16.27 20.64 9.88
N TYR A 150 16.54 19.50 9.24
CA TYR A 150 17.77 18.74 9.44
C TYR A 150 18.93 19.27 8.58
N GLU A 151 18.77 20.43 7.95
CA GLU A 151 19.79 21.01 7.04
C GLU A 151 21.05 21.51 7.77
N GLU A 152 21.00 21.67 9.10
CA GLU A 152 22.14 22.12 9.93
C GLU A 152 23.17 21.01 10.21
N TYR A 153 22.94 19.78 9.73
CA TYR A 153 23.84 18.66 9.95
C TYR A 153 24.64 18.36 8.68
N SER A 154 25.88 18.83 8.61
CA SER A 154 26.80 18.52 7.51
C SER A 154 28.11 17.89 7.99
N LEU A 155 28.65 16.97 7.18
CA LEU A 155 29.97 16.38 7.45
C LEU A 155 31.09 17.43 7.40
N LEU A 156 30.94 18.44 6.53
CA LEU A 156 31.93 19.49 6.37
C LEU A 156 32.06 20.34 7.64
N GLU A 157 30.95 20.73 8.25
CA GLU A 157 30.96 21.45 9.53
C GLU A 157 31.49 20.60 10.70
N LEU A 158 31.43 19.26 10.61
CA LEU A 158 31.92 18.38 11.67
C LEU A 158 33.45 18.20 11.66
N ILE A 159 34.09 18.44 10.51
CA ILE A 159 35.52 18.20 10.32
C ILE A 159 36.36 19.49 10.50
N GLU A 160 35.73 20.67 10.58
CA GLU A 160 36.37 21.94 10.97
C GLU A 160 36.59 22.07 12.49
#